data_AF-A0A2V8SWA5-F1
#
_entry.id   AF-A0A2V8SWA5-F1
#
_cell.length_a   1.000
_cell.length_b   1.000
_cell.length_c   1.000
_cell.angle_alpha   90.00
_cell.angle_beta   90.00
_cell.angle_gamma   90.00
#
_symmetry.space_group_name_H-M   'P 1'
#
loop_
_entity.id
_entity.type
_entity.pdbx_description
1 polymer ?
#
loop_
_entity_poly.entity_id
_entity_poly.type
_entity_poly.pdbx_seq_one_letter_code
_entity_poly.pdbx_strand_id
1 'polypeptide(L)'
;MKHVFIITERGDLMQSLERYFRFTSGVAVSARYAPSPSPDRQQWVPRAFTQIADWIEASINQNGNECNLRRSIAILDLCDVSLSSLDELNPVATISGCWSAVVAMLILAFPEVHWVLITPYRTIVSRIFDSAHIFRDSVSFKRILDLYDQGLTTLFDPTNLRNMIRYQIGATGEYSGPEYGRRVDEYIPLRKEIAAAIDEEETYAYFNAYATYRFGFRSHVVTSQALMEELFKSKDEGASGASDFSIVFEDLYLRFPDTDIRKLAQDGEVHLSNLVTRDKLFPELAKTRNRILVTVGHRRSGDPDSWRQNENYLRGLKQQGKWNKVLYKPSSGIFDLWDRSDLLRKLGHGGYKGKPEGYKWPPEKPGPEVPSGGHSAPGRLLVIAKCLIGRSEKILEQAQSVPEAVHGAVLALEAQEYLGNRTPTTSLEALALKHQLEVLAECLFYGVEYNMNVRSRFEEIEKEVKSIGEWFRPKTRKVSMLNAEVRIVSELALQFREHNQFDEEQECLARIRELYRHL
;
A
#
# COMPACT_ATOMS: atom_id res chain seq x y z
N MET A 1 20.68 -3.18 7.20
CA MET A 1 21.48 -3.01 5.96
C MET A 1 20.52 -2.61 4.85
N LYS A 2 20.90 -1.66 3.97
CA LYS A 2 20.10 -1.27 2.79
C LYS A 2 20.54 -2.12 1.60
N HIS A 3 19.64 -2.39 0.65
CA HIS A 3 20.00 -3.09 -0.58
C HIS A 3 19.74 -2.21 -1.81
N VAL A 4 20.66 -2.19 -2.76
CA VAL A 4 20.47 -1.48 -4.03
C VAL A 4 20.54 -2.46 -5.19
N PHE A 5 19.48 -2.49 -5.98
CA PHE A 5 19.41 -3.19 -7.24
C PHE A 5 19.74 -2.22 -8.38
N ILE A 6 20.61 -2.63 -9.29
CA ILE A 6 20.95 -1.87 -10.50
C ILE A 6 20.57 -2.71 -11.71
N ILE A 7 19.63 -2.23 -12.53
CA ILE A 7 19.14 -2.92 -13.74
C ILE A 7 19.32 -1.98 -14.94
N THR A 8 20.40 -2.14 -15.69
CA THR A 8 20.79 -1.18 -16.74
C THR A 8 21.36 -1.89 -17.96
N GLU A 9 21.19 -1.31 -19.14
CA GLU A 9 21.89 -1.76 -20.35
C GLU A 9 23.32 -1.20 -20.43
N ARG A 10 23.61 -0.17 -19.62
CA ARG A 10 24.83 0.63 -19.66
C ARG A 10 25.88 0.14 -18.66
N GLY A 11 26.89 -0.59 -19.17
CA GLY A 11 27.95 -1.15 -18.33
C GLY A 11 28.80 -0.11 -17.59
N ASP A 12 29.03 1.06 -18.20
CA ASP A 12 29.75 2.20 -17.59
C ASP A 12 29.00 2.77 -16.37
N LEU A 13 27.68 2.94 -16.52
CA LEU A 13 26.81 3.42 -15.46
C LEU A 13 26.72 2.40 -14.33
N MET A 14 26.54 1.12 -14.66
CA MET A 14 26.52 0.02 -13.70
C MET A 14 27.77 0.03 -12.82
N GLN A 15 28.96 0.04 -13.41
CA GLN A 15 30.24 0.04 -12.68
C GLN A 15 30.40 1.30 -11.82
N SER A 16 29.91 2.45 -12.29
CA SER A 16 29.99 3.71 -11.55
C SER A 16 29.10 3.68 -10.30
N LEU A 17 27.87 3.19 -10.43
CA LEU A 17 26.93 3.04 -9.32
C LEU A 17 27.38 1.95 -8.33
N GLU A 18 27.84 0.80 -8.82
CA GLU A 18 28.41 -0.25 -7.96
C GLU A 18 29.58 0.28 -7.15
N ARG A 19 30.47 1.05 -7.77
CA ARG A 19 31.60 1.68 -7.08
C ARG A 19 31.11 2.65 -6.01
N TYR A 20 30.18 3.53 -6.36
CA TYR A 20 29.62 4.51 -5.42
C TYR A 20 29.04 3.83 -4.17
N PHE A 21 28.17 2.83 -4.35
CA PHE A 21 27.53 2.14 -3.24
C PHE A 21 28.48 1.20 -2.48
N ARG A 22 29.49 0.61 -3.15
CA ARG A 22 30.54 -0.16 -2.47
C ARG A 22 31.32 0.67 -1.45
N PHE A 23 31.49 1.97 -1.71
CA PHE A 23 32.13 2.91 -0.79
C PHE A 23 31.14 3.59 0.17
N THR A 24 29.86 3.22 0.13
CA THR A 24 28.83 3.70 1.05
C THR A 24 28.59 2.64 2.13
N SER A 25 28.94 2.95 3.39
CA SER A 25 28.78 2.01 4.50
C SER A 25 27.34 1.52 4.66
N GLY A 26 27.16 0.21 4.85
CA GLY A 26 25.87 -0.39 5.17
C GLY A 26 24.92 -0.61 3.98
N VAL A 27 25.44 -0.52 2.75
CA VAL A 27 24.68 -0.78 1.50
C VAL A 27 25.20 -2.04 0.81
N ALA A 28 24.32 -3.01 0.60
CA ALA A 28 24.55 -4.16 -0.28
C ALA A 28 24.14 -3.79 -1.70
N VAL A 29 24.85 -4.29 -2.71
CA VAL A 29 24.58 -3.99 -4.12
C VAL A 29 24.46 -5.27 -4.92
N SER A 30 23.40 -5.36 -5.73
CA SER A 30 23.26 -6.39 -6.75
C SER A 30 22.99 -5.70 -8.08
N ALA A 31 23.87 -5.94 -9.05
CA ALA A 31 23.72 -5.38 -10.38
C ALA A 31 23.46 -6.48 -11.41
N ARG A 32 22.66 -6.16 -12.43
CA ARG A 32 22.40 -7.04 -13.57
C ARG A 32 22.14 -6.21 -14.82
N TYR A 33 22.58 -6.73 -15.97
CA TYR A 33 22.19 -6.18 -17.25
C TYR A 33 20.69 -6.37 -17.52
N ALA A 34 20.04 -5.32 -18.03
CA ALA A 34 18.66 -5.47 -18.49
C ALA A 34 18.60 -6.53 -19.62
N PRO A 35 17.61 -7.45 -19.58
CA PRO A 35 17.49 -8.47 -20.63
C PRO A 35 17.28 -7.82 -22.00
N SER A 36 18.02 -8.25 -23.01
CA SER A 36 17.78 -7.77 -24.38
C SER A 36 16.52 -8.41 -24.99
N PRO A 37 15.75 -7.68 -25.83
CA PRO A 37 14.61 -8.23 -26.56
C PRO A 37 14.94 -9.52 -27.32
N SER A 38 14.18 -10.58 -27.07
CA SER A 38 14.30 -11.87 -27.79
C SER A 38 13.60 -11.81 -29.14
N PRO A 39 14.01 -12.62 -30.14
CA PRO A 39 13.27 -12.79 -31.40
C PRO A 39 11.80 -13.21 -31.17
N ASP A 40 11.53 -14.00 -30.12
CA ASP A 40 10.18 -14.34 -29.68
C ASP A 40 9.59 -13.19 -28.84
N ARG A 41 9.12 -12.16 -29.53
CA ARG A 41 8.62 -10.92 -28.89
C ARG A 41 7.38 -11.13 -28.03
N GLN A 42 6.60 -12.18 -28.26
CA GLN A 42 5.37 -12.45 -27.49
C GLN A 42 5.69 -13.02 -26.11
N GLN A 43 6.66 -13.93 -26.02
CA GLN A 43 7.07 -14.51 -24.73
C GLN A 43 8.15 -13.71 -24.01
N TRP A 44 8.75 -12.72 -24.67
CA TRP A 44 9.85 -11.96 -24.08
C TRP A 44 9.47 -11.22 -22.79
N VAL A 45 8.37 -10.46 -22.78
CA VAL A 45 7.94 -9.68 -21.60
C VAL A 45 7.79 -10.56 -20.34
N PRO A 46 6.97 -11.64 -20.34
CA PRO A 46 6.83 -12.47 -19.15
C PRO A 46 8.12 -13.20 -18.76
N ARG A 47 8.97 -13.60 -19.72
CA ARG A 47 10.27 -14.22 -19.43
C ARG A 47 11.25 -13.22 -18.79
N ALA A 48 11.38 -12.02 -19.35
CA ALA A 48 12.23 -10.96 -18.82
C ALA A 48 11.79 -10.54 -17.41
N PHE A 49 10.47 -10.37 -17.20
CA PHE A 49 9.90 -10.14 -15.87
C PHE A 49 10.30 -11.25 -14.89
N THR A 50 10.05 -12.52 -15.24
CA THR A 50 10.34 -13.66 -14.36
C THR A 50 11.83 -13.73 -14.02
N GLN A 51 12.71 -13.56 -15.01
CA GLN A 51 14.16 -13.57 -14.79
C GLN A 51 14.65 -12.48 -13.84
N ILE A 52 14.06 -11.29 -13.90
CA ILE A 52 14.43 -10.17 -13.02
C ILE A 52 13.80 -10.37 -11.63
N ALA A 53 12.53 -10.76 -11.57
CA ALA A 53 11.82 -11.01 -10.32
C ALA A 53 12.51 -12.09 -9.48
N ASP A 54 12.84 -13.23 -10.10
CA ASP A 54 13.55 -14.33 -9.46
C ASP A 54 14.94 -13.89 -8.98
N TRP A 55 15.61 -13.01 -9.74
CA TRP A 55 16.92 -12.48 -9.36
C TRP A 55 16.85 -11.49 -8.19
N ILE A 56 15.83 -10.62 -8.14
CA ILE A 56 15.60 -9.72 -7.00
C ILE A 56 15.41 -10.54 -5.72
N GLU A 57 14.55 -11.56 -5.78
CA GLU A 57 14.27 -12.48 -4.67
C GLU A 57 15.52 -13.28 -4.25
N ALA A 58 16.25 -13.86 -5.21
CA ALA A 58 17.45 -14.66 -4.92
C ALA A 58 18.57 -13.81 -4.31
N SER A 59 18.73 -12.56 -4.77
CA SER A 59 19.79 -11.66 -4.30
C SER A 59 19.66 -11.28 -2.83
N ILE A 60 18.43 -11.30 -2.30
CA ILE A 60 18.17 -11.00 -0.89
C ILE A 60 18.50 -12.20 -0.01
N ASN A 61 18.13 -13.41 -0.46
CA ASN A 61 18.38 -14.64 0.29
C ASN A 61 19.87 -15.00 0.42
N GLN A 62 20.72 -14.53 -0.51
CA GLN A 62 22.15 -14.87 -0.54
C GLN A 62 23.00 -14.11 0.49
N ASN A 63 22.52 -12.99 1.02
CA ASN A 63 23.36 -12.08 1.81
C ASN A 63 23.41 -12.38 3.32
N GLY A 64 22.80 -13.48 3.78
CA GLY A 64 22.92 -13.98 5.17
C GLY A 64 22.44 -13.04 6.28
N ASN A 65 22.00 -11.84 5.91
CA ASN A 65 21.39 -10.83 6.75
C ASN A 65 19.92 -10.71 6.36
N GLU A 66 19.07 -10.39 7.33
CA GLU A 66 17.64 -10.06 7.24
C GLU A 66 17.38 -8.81 6.35
N CYS A 67 17.85 -8.82 5.09
CA CYS A 67 17.56 -7.76 4.14
C CYS A 67 16.10 -7.90 3.70
N ASN A 68 15.23 -7.07 4.27
CA ASN A 68 13.83 -6.97 3.84
C ASN A 68 13.74 -6.07 2.58
N LEU A 69 12.96 -6.47 1.57
CA LEU A 69 12.71 -5.68 0.34
C LEU A 69 12.19 -4.26 0.61
N ARG A 70 11.53 -4.04 1.77
CA ARG A 70 11.12 -2.70 2.24
C ARG A 70 12.29 -1.72 2.41
N ARG A 71 13.51 -2.24 2.53
CA ARG A 71 14.75 -1.46 2.64
C ARG A 71 15.61 -1.58 1.37
N SER A 72 14.95 -1.64 0.21
CA SER A 72 15.60 -1.75 -1.08
C SER A 72 15.27 -0.59 -2.02
N ILE A 73 16.29 -0.10 -2.72
CA ILE A 73 16.16 0.81 -3.87
C ILE A 73 16.47 0.01 -5.14
N ALA A 74 15.71 0.23 -6.21
CA ALA A 74 16.02 -0.32 -7.52
C ALA A 74 16.19 0.79 -8.56
N ILE A 75 17.41 0.95 -9.07
CA ILE A 75 17.75 1.92 -10.10
C ILE A 75 17.70 1.21 -11.46
N LEU A 76 16.87 1.71 -12.38
CA LEU A 76 16.73 1.13 -13.70
C LEU A 76 16.65 2.16 -14.82
N ASP A 77 17.11 1.76 -16.00
CA ASP A 77 16.91 2.54 -17.23
C ASP A 77 15.47 2.41 -17.71
N LEU A 78 14.82 3.53 -18.06
CA LEU A 78 13.53 3.54 -18.74
C LEU A 78 13.59 4.52 -19.91
N CYS A 79 14.10 4.00 -21.03
CA CYS A 79 14.11 4.66 -22.33
C CYS A 79 13.50 3.68 -23.33
N ASP A 80 12.21 3.82 -23.60
CA ASP A 80 11.49 2.92 -24.51
C ASP A 80 10.80 3.76 -25.58
N VAL A 81 11.13 3.52 -26.85
CA VAL A 81 10.59 4.27 -27.99
C VAL A 81 9.06 4.20 -28.09
N SER A 82 8.43 3.23 -27.41
CA SER A 82 6.97 3.13 -27.31
C SER A 82 6.33 4.11 -26.33
N LEU A 83 7.11 4.80 -25.49
CA LEU A 83 6.62 5.76 -24.51
C LEU A 83 6.89 7.20 -24.95
N SER A 84 5.88 8.04 -24.80
CA SER A 84 6.00 9.50 -24.88
C SER A 84 6.00 10.15 -23.50
N SER A 85 5.40 9.49 -22.51
CA SER A 85 5.31 9.94 -21.12
C SER A 85 5.35 8.75 -20.15
N LEU A 86 5.68 9.00 -18.87
CA LEU A 86 5.59 7.94 -17.83
C LEU A 86 4.15 7.50 -17.57
N ASP A 87 3.20 8.38 -17.86
CA ASP A 87 1.78 8.12 -17.65
C ASP A 87 1.25 7.02 -18.57
N GLU A 88 2.00 6.59 -19.59
CA GLU A 88 1.65 5.51 -20.53
C GLU A 88 2.14 4.12 -20.08
N LEU A 89 2.82 4.02 -18.93
CA LEU A 89 3.29 2.73 -18.42
C LEU A 89 2.14 1.76 -18.20
N ASN A 90 2.15 0.66 -18.96
CA ASN A 90 1.08 -0.32 -18.94
C ASN A 90 1.62 -1.76 -19.03
N PRO A 91 1.42 -2.60 -17.98
CA PRO A 91 1.91 -3.97 -17.98
C PRO A 91 1.19 -4.86 -19.00
N VAL A 92 -0.04 -4.53 -19.40
CA VAL A 92 -0.86 -5.32 -20.34
C VAL A 92 -0.83 -4.79 -21.77
N ALA A 93 0.04 -3.83 -22.08
CA ALA A 93 0.21 -3.31 -23.43
C ALA A 93 0.49 -4.43 -24.45
N THR A 94 -0.20 -4.41 -25.58
CA THR A 94 -0.12 -5.44 -26.65
C THR A 94 1.15 -5.33 -27.48
N ILE A 95 1.86 -4.19 -27.40
CA ILE A 95 3.12 -3.98 -28.10
C ILE A 95 4.14 -5.01 -27.59
N SER A 96 4.52 -5.92 -28.49
CA SER A 96 5.37 -7.06 -28.16
C SER A 96 6.83 -6.62 -28.04
N GLY A 97 7.52 -7.07 -26.98
CA GLY A 97 8.93 -6.75 -26.75
C GLY A 97 9.22 -5.41 -26.06
N CYS A 98 8.22 -4.77 -25.44
CA CYS A 98 8.39 -3.47 -24.78
C CYS A 98 8.97 -3.60 -23.38
N TRP A 99 10.12 -2.98 -23.15
CA TRP A 99 10.77 -2.90 -21.85
C TRP A 99 9.90 -2.14 -20.84
N SER A 100 9.16 -1.13 -21.30
CA SER A 100 8.18 -0.40 -20.50
C SER A 100 7.14 -1.31 -19.83
N ALA A 101 6.68 -2.37 -20.51
CA ALA A 101 5.76 -3.33 -19.93
C ALA A 101 6.42 -4.18 -18.84
N VAL A 102 7.69 -4.59 -19.03
CA VAL A 102 8.46 -5.32 -18.00
C VAL A 102 8.65 -4.45 -16.76
N VAL A 103 9.05 -3.19 -16.94
CA VAL A 103 9.20 -2.22 -15.85
C VAL A 103 7.88 -2.02 -15.10
N ALA A 104 6.78 -1.84 -15.83
CA ALA A 104 5.46 -1.73 -15.20
C ALA A 104 5.08 -2.98 -14.39
N MET A 105 5.36 -4.19 -14.92
CA MET A 105 5.12 -5.43 -14.17
C MET A 105 5.98 -5.51 -12.90
N LEU A 106 7.26 -5.13 -12.97
CA LEU A 106 8.16 -5.12 -11.80
C LEU A 106 7.69 -4.15 -10.71
N ILE A 107 7.30 -2.93 -11.11
CA ILE A 107 6.79 -1.92 -10.18
C ILE A 107 5.54 -2.42 -9.44
N LEU A 108 4.64 -3.14 -10.12
CA LEU A 108 3.44 -3.70 -9.49
C LEU A 108 3.71 -4.98 -8.68
N ALA A 109 4.75 -5.76 -9.00
CA ALA A 109 5.09 -6.99 -8.29
C ALA A 109 5.95 -6.77 -7.03
N PHE A 110 6.59 -5.61 -6.92
CA PHE A 110 7.44 -5.22 -5.79
C PHE A 110 7.07 -3.81 -5.28
N PRO A 111 5.85 -3.65 -4.72
CA PRO A 111 5.36 -2.35 -4.24
C PRO A 111 6.22 -1.70 -3.14
N GLU A 112 6.95 -2.50 -2.38
CA GLU A 112 7.82 -2.07 -1.29
C GLU A 112 9.21 -1.59 -1.74
N VAL A 113 9.61 -1.92 -2.97
CA VAL A 113 10.90 -1.48 -3.51
C VAL A 113 10.77 -0.04 -3.94
N HIS A 114 11.75 0.79 -3.56
CA HIS A 114 11.82 2.16 -4.01
C HIS A 114 12.42 2.23 -5.42
N TRP A 115 11.54 2.26 -6.41
CA TRP A 115 11.92 2.29 -7.83
C TRP A 115 12.42 3.67 -8.27
N VAL A 116 13.62 3.72 -8.85
CA VAL A 116 14.28 4.92 -9.36
C VAL A 116 14.55 4.74 -10.85
N LEU A 117 13.97 5.64 -11.65
CA LEU A 117 13.98 5.59 -13.11
C LEU A 117 15.01 6.58 -13.65
N ILE A 118 15.92 6.08 -14.46
CA ILE A 118 16.79 6.88 -15.33
C ILE A 118 16.05 7.03 -16.65
N THR A 119 15.42 8.19 -16.86
CA THR A 119 14.48 8.36 -17.95
C THR A 119 14.39 9.82 -18.42
N PRO A 120 14.20 10.07 -19.73
CA PRO A 120 13.92 11.42 -20.23
C PRO A 120 12.50 11.87 -19.93
N TYR A 121 11.58 10.94 -19.65
CA TYR A 121 10.16 11.23 -19.47
C TYR A 121 9.91 11.99 -18.17
N ARG A 122 8.89 12.85 -18.18
CA ARG A 122 8.40 13.55 -16.99
C ARG A 122 6.98 13.11 -16.69
N THR A 123 6.52 13.42 -15.49
CA THR A 123 5.11 13.27 -15.12
C THR A 123 4.65 14.38 -14.15
N ILE A 124 3.33 14.49 -13.96
CA ILE A 124 2.63 15.48 -13.12
C ILE A 124 2.00 14.79 -11.89
N VAL A 125 2.42 13.57 -11.53
CA VAL A 125 1.61 12.70 -10.68
C VAL A 125 1.58 13.08 -9.18
N SER A 126 2.67 13.56 -8.59
CA SER A 126 2.68 14.05 -7.20
C SER A 126 3.85 15.00 -6.89
N ARG A 127 3.71 15.81 -5.82
CA ARG A 127 4.69 16.85 -5.42
C ARG A 127 6.11 16.29 -5.25
N ILE A 128 6.24 15.11 -4.66
CA ILE A 128 7.53 14.48 -4.38
C ILE A 128 7.94 13.44 -5.43
N PHE A 129 7.12 13.20 -6.47
CA PHE A 129 7.35 12.12 -7.43
C PHE A 129 8.74 12.22 -8.07
N ASP A 130 9.06 13.34 -8.70
CA ASP A 130 10.35 13.53 -9.39
C ASP A 130 11.53 13.41 -8.41
N SER A 131 11.38 13.97 -7.21
CA SER A 131 12.40 13.90 -6.16
C SER A 131 12.59 12.50 -5.59
N ALA A 132 11.57 11.64 -5.66
CA ALA A 132 11.61 10.28 -5.17
C ALA A 132 12.03 9.28 -6.26
N HIS A 133 11.62 9.48 -7.51
CA HIS A 133 11.68 8.42 -8.52
C HIS A 133 12.55 8.75 -9.73
N ILE A 134 13.01 9.98 -9.95
CA ILE A 134 13.66 10.35 -11.22
C ILE A 134 15.12 10.73 -11.00
N PHE A 135 16.03 9.89 -11.52
CA PHE A 135 17.47 10.15 -11.48
C PHE A 135 17.91 10.84 -12.77
N ARG A 136 18.21 12.14 -12.69
CA ARG A 136 18.71 12.96 -13.82
C ARG A 136 20.19 13.31 -13.68
N ASP A 137 20.62 13.59 -12.46
CA ASP A 137 21.92 14.16 -12.10
C ASP A 137 22.27 13.85 -10.63
N SER A 138 23.43 14.32 -10.17
CA SER A 138 23.88 14.09 -8.79
C SER A 138 22.99 14.75 -7.73
N VAL A 139 22.30 15.84 -8.07
CA VAL A 139 21.42 16.57 -7.12
C VAL A 139 20.13 15.79 -6.91
N SER A 140 19.47 15.37 -7.98
CA SER A 140 18.29 14.50 -7.94
C SER A 140 18.62 13.16 -7.29
N PHE A 141 19.77 12.56 -7.58
CA PHE A 141 20.20 11.32 -6.94
C PHE A 141 20.39 11.47 -5.42
N LYS A 142 21.11 12.51 -4.98
CA LYS A 142 21.24 12.82 -3.55
C LYS A 142 19.88 13.00 -2.91
N ARG A 143 18.97 13.72 -3.58
CA ARG A 143 17.62 13.96 -3.08
C ARG A 143 16.81 12.69 -2.88
N ILE A 144 16.91 11.74 -3.81
CA ILE A 144 16.27 10.43 -3.71
C ILE A 144 16.77 9.69 -2.46
N LEU A 145 18.10 9.66 -2.28
CA LEU A 145 18.71 9.02 -1.12
C LEU A 145 18.32 9.71 0.19
N ASP A 146 18.28 11.04 0.22
CA ASP A 146 17.84 11.80 1.39
C ASP A 146 16.40 11.44 1.78
N LEU A 147 15.46 11.37 0.81
CA LEU A 147 14.06 10.99 1.08
C LEU A 147 13.95 9.56 1.61
N TYR A 148 14.70 8.64 1.00
CA TYR A 148 14.75 7.26 1.44
C TYR A 148 15.30 7.13 2.88
N ASP A 149 16.36 7.88 3.20
CA ASP A 149 16.98 7.92 4.53
C ASP A 149 16.08 8.58 5.58
N GLN A 150 15.22 9.49 5.16
CA GLN A 150 14.17 10.10 6.00
C GLN A 150 13.01 9.14 6.28
N GLY A 151 13.01 7.93 5.70
CA GLY A 151 12.00 6.90 5.94
C GLY A 151 10.87 6.86 4.92
N LEU A 152 11.06 7.44 3.73
CA LEU A 152 10.08 7.27 2.64
C LEU A 152 9.95 5.78 2.28
N THR A 153 8.75 5.23 2.47
CA THR A 153 8.39 3.89 2.00
C THR A 153 7.41 3.99 0.83
N THR A 154 7.59 3.15 -0.19
CA THR A 154 6.70 3.09 -1.35
C THR A 154 5.55 2.10 -1.17
N LEU A 155 5.53 1.33 -0.08
CA LEU A 155 4.61 0.20 0.12
C LEU A 155 3.13 0.54 -0.06
N PHE A 156 2.69 1.74 0.34
CA PHE A 156 1.28 2.18 0.24
C PHE A 156 1.04 3.20 -0.89
N ASP A 157 1.91 3.19 -1.91
CA ASP A 157 1.88 4.05 -3.09
C ASP A 157 1.74 5.57 -2.80
N PRO A 158 2.48 6.15 -1.83
CA PRO A 158 2.31 7.56 -1.49
C PRO A 158 2.54 8.50 -2.68
N THR A 159 3.45 8.14 -3.57
CA THR A 159 3.85 8.95 -4.72
C THR A 159 2.94 8.79 -5.94
N ASN A 160 1.96 7.86 -5.89
CA ASN A 160 0.99 7.54 -6.96
C ASN A 160 1.58 6.80 -8.18
N LEU A 161 2.81 6.27 -8.07
CA LEU A 161 3.47 5.57 -9.17
C LEU A 161 2.68 4.34 -9.61
N ARG A 162 2.23 3.50 -8.67
CA ARG A 162 1.48 2.29 -8.99
C ARG A 162 0.06 2.61 -9.45
N ASN A 163 -0.59 3.57 -8.83
CA ASN A 163 -1.95 3.96 -9.19
C ASN A 163 -2.03 4.64 -10.58
N MET A 164 -0.96 5.31 -11.03
CA MET A 164 -0.80 5.73 -12.43
C MET A 164 -0.75 4.53 -13.39
N ILE A 165 0.03 3.51 -13.09
CA ILE A 165 0.09 2.28 -13.90
C ILE A 165 -1.28 1.57 -13.91
N ARG A 166 -1.95 1.50 -12.75
CA ARG A 166 -3.30 0.95 -12.61
C ARG A 166 -4.32 1.69 -13.47
N TYR A 167 -4.22 3.01 -13.54
CA TYR A 167 -5.08 3.82 -14.41
C TYR A 167 -4.94 3.41 -15.88
N GLN A 168 -3.72 3.15 -16.35
CA GLN A 168 -3.50 2.74 -17.74
C GLN A 168 -4.00 1.33 -18.07
N ILE A 169 -3.95 0.41 -17.10
CA ILE A 169 -4.61 -0.89 -17.24
C ILE A 169 -6.09 -0.67 -17.60
N GLY A 170 -6.77 0.22 -16.86
CA GLY A 170 -8.18 0.57 -17.07
C GLY A 170 -8.49 1.43 -18.31
N ALA A 171 -7.55 2.27 -18.73
CA ALA A 171 -7.72 3.21 -19.84
C ALA A 171 -7.53 2.57 -21.21
N THR A 172 -6.78 1.47 -21.30
CA THR A 172 -6.55 0.76 -22.56
C THR A 172 -7.79 0.01 -23.02
N GLY A 173 -8.61 0.72 -23.80
CA GLY A 173 -9.72 0.17 -24.57
C GLY A 173 -9.33 -0.58 -25.84
N GLU A 174 -8.04 -0.81 -26.09
CA GLU A 174 -7.53 -1.36 -27.36
C GLU A 174 -7.73 -2.87 -27.54
N TYR A 175 -8.25 -3.58 -26.53
CA TYR A 175 -8.96 -4.86 -26.76
C TYR A 175 -10.38 -4.57 -27.25
N SER A 176 -10.48 -3.87 -28.39
CA SER A 176 -11.71 -3.70 -29.16
C SER A 176 -11.54 -4.36 -30.53
N GLY A 177 -11.06 -5.61 -30.52
CA GLY A 177 -11.32 -6.54 -31.60
C GLY A 177 -12.70 -7.19 -31.40
N PRO A 178 -13.45 -7.52 -32.46
CA PRO A 178 -14.79 -8.11 -32.36
C PRO A 178 -14.85 -9.44 -31.58
N GLU A 179 -13.69 -10.08 -31.30
CA GLU A 179 -13.59 -11.32 -30.52
C GLU A 179 -13.41 -11.12 -28.99
N TYR A 180 -13.04 -9.92 -28.53
CA TYR A 180 -12.83 -9.62 -27.11
C TYR A 180 -13.57 -8.34 -26.73
N GLY A 181 -14.89 -8.39 -26.61
CA GLY A 181 -15.69 -7.22 -26.26
C GLY A 181 -15.54 -6.79 -24.81
N ARG A 182 -14.60 -5.90 -24.52
CA ARG A 182 -14.67 -4.78 -23.56
C ARG A 182 -13.27 -4.16 -23.40
N ARG A 183 -13.26 -2.87 -23.02
CA ARG A 183 -12.08 -2.21 -22.42
C ARG A 183 -11.47 -3.13 -21.37
N VAL A 184 -10.14 -3.20 -21.32
CA VAL A 184 -9.46 -3.85 -20.21
C VAL A 184 -9.84 -3.08 -18.94
N ASP A 185 -10.89 -3.55 -18.28
CA ASP A 185 -10.99 -3.70 -16.84
C ASP A 185 -11.39 -2.48 -15.98
N GLU A 186 -12.69 -2.14 -16.01
CA GLU A 186 -13.41 -1.33 -14.99
C GLU A 186 -13.28 -1.86 -13.55
N TYR A 187 -12.62 -3.01 -13.33
CA TYR A 187 -12.53 -3.65 -12.02
C TYR A 187 -11.28 -3.26 -11.21
N ILE A 188 -10.23 -2.71 -11.84
CA ILE A 188 -9.01 -2.35 -11.11
C ILE A 188 -9.32 -1.12 -10.24
N PRO A 189 -9.24 -1.22 -8.90
CA PRO A 189 -9.57 -0.09 -8.05
C PRO A 189 -8.46 0.97 -8.11
N LEU A 190 -8.89 2.24 -8.18
CA LEU A 190 -8.02 3.41 -8.17
C LEU A 190 -8.12 4.14 -6.83
N ARG A 191 -6.97 4.50 -6.28
CA ARG A 191 -6.82 5.24 -5.03
C ARG A 191 -6.47 6.69 -5.32
N LYS A 192 -7.49 7.51 -5.59
CA LYS A 192 -7.30 8.93 -5.98
C LYS A 192 -6.82 9.78 -4.81
N GLU A 193 -7.43 9.59 -3.65
CA GLU A 193 -7.16 10.35 -2.44
C GLU A 193 -5.88 9.85 -1.74
N ILE A 194 -5.20 10.75 -1.04
CA ILE A 194 -3.98 10.47 -0.28
C ILE A 194 -4.20 10.71 1.21
N ALA A 195 -3.63 9.85 2.03
CA ALA A 195 -3.64 9.91 3.48
C ALA A 195 -2.21 9.90 4.05
N ALA A 196 -2.09 10.16 5.34
CA ALA A 196 -0.86 9.92 6.09
C ALA A 196 -1.15 9.31 7.45
N ALA A 197 -0.27 8.44 7.91
CA ALA A 197 -0.20 7.99 9.30
C ALA A 197 1.09 8.54 9.93
N ILE A 198 0.95 9.34 10.98
CA ILE A 198 2.04 10.06 11.64
C ILE A 198 2.16 9.54 13.07
N ASP A 199 3.22 8.80 13.34
CA ASP A 199 3.50 8.23 14.67
C ASP A 199 5.01 7.90 14.73
N GLU A 200 5.72 8.24 15.81
CA GLU A 200 7.11 7.82 15.98
C GLU A 200 7.27 6.30 16.17
N GLU A 201 6.22 5.63 16.65
CA GLU A 201 6.17 4.19 16.77
C GLU A 201 5.85 3.56 15.41
N GLU A 202 6.85 2.94 14.77
CA GLU A 202 6.73 2.34 13.44
C GLU A 202 5.52 1.39 13.34
N THR A 203 5.26 0.62 14.39
CA THR A 203 4.14 -0.33 14.44
C THR A 203 2.78 0.38 14.29
N TYR A 204 2.54 1.49 15.00
CA TYR A 204 1.30 2.27 14.86
C TYR A 204 1.22 2.96 13.51
N ALA A 205 2.34 3.53 13.04
CA ALA A 205 2.39 4.22 11.75
C ALA A 205 2.03 3.27 10.59
N TYR A 206 2.61 2.06 10.56
CA TYR A 206 2.31 1.04 9.55
C TYR A 206 0.88 0.52 9.65
N PHE A 207 0.40 0.24 10.86
CA PHE A 207 -0.96 -0.27 11.06
C PHE A 207 -2.02 0.73 10.60
N ASN A 208 -1.89 2.01 10.98
CA ASN A 208 -2.80 3.08 10.56
C ASN A 208 -2.70 3.37 9.05
N ALA A 209 -1.49 3.36 8.48
CA ALA A 209 -1.30 3.52 7.03
C ALA A 209 -1.88 2.35 6.23
N TYR A 210 -1.80 1.13 6.76
CA TYR A 210 -2.45 -0.03 6.15
C TYR A 210 -3.97 0.13 6.18
N ALA A 211 -4.55 0.55 7.30
CA ALA A 211 -5.99 0.79 7.40
C ALA A 211 -6.45 1.78 6.32
N THR A 212 -5.79 2.93 6.17
CA THR A 212 -6.14 3.89 5.09
C THR A 212 -5.94 3.27 3.71
N TYR A 213 -4.85 2.53 3.48
CA TYR A 213 -4.57 1.88 2.20
C TYR A 213 -5.63 0.85 1.77
N ARG A 214 -5.99 -0.01 2.72
CA ARG A 214 -7.06 -1.01 2.63
C ARG A 214 -8.42 -0.38 2.35
N PHE A 215 -8.68 0.80 2.92
CA PHE A 215 -9.94 1.52 2.70
C PHE A 215 -9.92 2.49 1.51
N GLY A 216 -8.88 2.43 0.66
CA GLY A 216 -8.92 3.03 -0.67
C GLY A 216 -8.13 4.32 -0.85
N PHE A 217 -7.28 4.66 0.12
CA PHE A 217 -6.36 5.81 0.03
C PHE A 217 -4.97 5.34 -0.39
N ARG A 218 -4.20 6.19 -1.06
CA ARG A 218 -2.73 6.08 -1.00
C ARG A 218 -2.28 6.58 0.37
N SER A 219 -1.18 6.07 0.93
CA SER A 219 -0.79 6.51 2.28
C SER A 219 0.71 6.76 2.43
N HIS A 220 1.05 7.83 3.13
CA HIS A 220 2.37 8.00 3.72
C HIS A 220 2.44 7.33 5.10
N VAL A 221 3.60 6.75 5.40
CA VAL A 221 4.02 6.38 6.76
C VAL A 221 5.03 7.44 7.20
N VAL A 222 4.75 8.14 8.29
CA VAL A 222 5.58 9.25 8.77
C VAL A 222 6.05 8.94 10.18
N THR A 223 7.30 8.48 10.28
CA THR A 223 7.96 8.09 11.55
C THR A 223 9.16 8.97 11.89
N SER A 224 9.40 10.03 11.12
CA SER A 224 10.49 10.98 11.32
C SER A 224 10.01 12.42 11.16
N GLN A 225 10.65 13.33 11.88
CA GLN A 225 10.41 14.76 11.72
C GLN A 225 10.85 15.23 10.34
N ALA A 226 11.96 14.72 9.82
CA ALA A 226 12.46 15.12 8.51
C ALA A 226 11.45 14.82 7.39
N LEU A 227 10.80 13.65 7.41
CA LEU A 227 9.72 13.33 6.47
C LEU A 227 8.45 14.15 6.75
N MET A 228 8.13 14.41 8.01
CA MET A 228 7.01 15.30 8.37
C MET A 228 7.23 16.72 7.82
N GLU A 229 8.44 17.27 7.94
CA GLU A 229 8.82 18.56 7.35
C GLU A 229 8.73 18.52 5.84
N GLU A 230 9.18 17.44 5.20
CA GLU A 230 9.11 17.32 3.75
C GLU A 230 7.67 17.40 3.21
N LEU A 231 6.75 16.71 3.88
CA LEU A 231 5.37 16.58 3.45
C LEU A 231 4.52 17.78 3.85
N PHE A 232 4.70 18.28 5.09
CA PHE A 232 3.74 19.19 5.70
C PHE A 232 4.23 20.64 5.92
N LYS A 233 5.52 20.91 5.71
CA LYS A 233 6.04 22.27 5.77
C LYS A 233 5.67 23.05 4.51
N SER A 234 5.28 24.31 4.68
CA SER A 234 5.08 25.22 3.55
C SER A 234 6.41 25.38 2.81
N LYS A 235 6.42 25.18 1.50
CA LYS A 235 7.52 25.64 0.62
C LYS A 235 6.92 26.72 -0.25
N ASP A 236 7.68 27.79 -0.48
CA ASP A 236 7.27 29.07 -1.08
C ASP A 236 6.12 29.06 -2.10
N GLU A 237 5.34 30.14 -2.10
CA GLU A 237 4.26 30.46 -3.04
C GLU A 237 4.74 30.32 -4.49
N GLY A 238 4.54 29.16 -5.10
CA GLY A 238 5.00 28.89 -6.46
C GLY A 238 5.10 27.40 -6.82
N ALA A 239 5.23 26.51 -5.82
CA ALA A 239 5.09 25.08 -6.07
C ALA A 239 3.60 24.70 -6.18
N SER A 240 3.05 24.78 -7.39
CA SER A 240 1.70 24.31 -7.71
C SER A 240 1.60 22.80 -7.51
N GLY A 241 1.31 22.37 -6.29
CA GLY A 241 1.12 20.98 -5.93
C GLY A 241 0.99 20.80 -4.42
N ALA A 242 0.04 21.48 -3.78
CA ALA A 242 -0.36 21.10 -2.43
C ALA A 242 -0.79 19.64 -2.46
N SER A 243 -0.14 18.77 -1.67
CA SER A 243 -0.65 17.43 -1.46
C SER A 243 -1.85 17.59 -0.54
N ASP A 244 -3.05 17.66 -1.13
CA ASP A 244 -4.30 17.80 -0.37
C ASP A 244 -4.60 16.46 0.32
N PHE A 245 -3.95 16.27 1.47
CA PHE A 245 -4.17 15.11 2.33
C PHE A 245 -5.64 15.07 2.72
N SER A 246 -6.31 14.02 2.28
CA SER A 246 -7.73 13.86 2.52
C SER A 246 -7.97 13.40 3.95
N ILE A 247 -7.09 12.55 4.48
CA ILE A 247 -7.15 12.03 5.85
C ILE A 247 -5.75 11.95 6.46
N VAL A 248 -5.61 12.35 7.72
CA VAL A 248 -4.40 12.09 8.51
C VAL A 248 -4.78 11.38 9.80
N PHE A 249 -4.12 10.25 10.07
CA PHE A 249 -4.05 9.64 11.39
C PHE A 249 -2.77 10.12 12.05
N GLU A 250 -2.85 10.69 13.24
CA GLU A 250 -1.67 11.23 13.93
C GLU A 250 -1.70 10.87 15.41
N ASP A 251 -0.53 10.51 15.96
CA ASP A 251 -0.39 10.47 17.42
C ASP A 251 -0.51 11.89 17.99
N LEU A 252 -1.15 11.99 19.15
CA LEU A 252 -1.28 13.29 19.79
C LEU A 252 0.05 13.77 20.38
N TYR A 253 0.88 12.88 20.90
CA TYR A 253 2.07 13.16 21.71
C TYR A 253 3.37 12.91 20.94
N LEU A 254 3.42 13.33 19.67
CA LEU A 254 4.53 13.08 18.76
C LEU A 254 5.89 13.53 19.33
N ARG A 255 6.84 12.61 19.27
CA ARG A 255 8.24 12.87 19.59
C ARG A 255 9.18 12.03 18.72
N PHE A 256 9.47 12.52 17.53
CA PHE A 256 10.33 11.80 16.61
C PHE A 256 11.77 11.65 17.13
N PRO A 257 12.45 10.54 16.80
CA PRO A 257 13.85 10.32 17.20
C PRO A 257 14.83 11.35 16.63
N ASP A 258 14.53 11.91 15.46
CA ASP A 258 15.33 12.90 14.74
C ASP A 258 14.96 14.36 15.07
N THR A 259 14.11 14.56 16.08
CA THR A 259 13.73 15.91 16.52
C THR A 259 14.91 16.66 17.15
N ASP A 260 15.25 17.82 16.57
CA ASP A 260 16.19 18.77 17.19
C ASP A 260 15.48 19.58 18.30
N ILE A 261 15.59 19.07 19.53
CA ILE A 261 14.99 19.67 20.73
C ILE A 261 15.51 21.10 20.97
N ARG A 262 16.75 21.42 20.58
CA ARG A 262 17.31 22.76 20.81
C ARG A 262 16.65 23.79 19.90
N LYS A 263 16.37 23.40 18.66
CA LYS A 263 15.66 24.23 17.69
C LYS A 263 14.21 24.48 18.12
N LEU A 264 13.50 23.44 18.56
CA LEU A 264 12.15 23.61 19.10
C LEU A 264 12.15 24.53 20.34
N ALA A 265 13.10 24.33 21.26
CA ALA A 265 13.18 25.11 22.49
C ALA A 265 13.50 26.60 22.25
N GLN A 266 14.24 26.92 21.19
CA GLN A 266 14.48 28.31 20.75
C GLN A 266 13.20 28.97 20.23
N ASP A 267 12.29 28.20 19.63
CA ASP A 267 10.96 28.64 19.22
C ASP A 267 9.95 28.65 20.41
N GLY A 268 10.42 28.37 21.63
CA GLY A 268 9.61 28.34 22.85
C GLY A 268 8.84 27.04 23.09
N GLU A 269 9.17 25.98 22.35
CA GLU A 269 8.38 24.75 22.28
C GLU A 269 9.24 23.52 22.61
N VAL A 270 8.72 22.58 23.39
CA VAL A 270 9.48 21.37 23.76
C VAL A 270 8.89 20.11 23.11
N HIS A 271 7.63 20.17 22.66
CA HIS A 271 6.89 19.02 22.14
C HIS A 271 5.88 19.39 21.04
N LEU A 272 5.64 18.48 20.09
CA LEU A 272 4.62 18.64 19.04
C LEU A 272 3.18 18.38 19.54
N SER A 273 3.02 18.12 20.83
CA SER A 273 1.73 17.83 21.48
C SER A 273 0.76 19.00 21.48
N ASN A 274 1.25 20.24 21.36
CA ASN A 274 0.40 21.42 21.19
C ASN A 274 -0.07 21.51 19.73
N LEU A 275 -1.37 21.29 19.49
CA LEU A 275 -1.92 21.27 18.13
C LEU A 275 -1.86 22.62 17.44
N VAL A 276 -1.99 23.73 18.18
CA VAL A 276 -1.91 25.09 17.61
C VAL A 276 -0.51 25.34 17.07
N THR A 277 0.51 24.99 17.85
CA THR A 277 1.90 25.15 17.45
C THR A 277 2.25 24.18 16.32
N ARG A 278 1.85 22.91 16.43
CA ARG A 278 2.06 21.91 15.38
C ARG A 278 1.52 22.39 14.03
N ASP A 279 0.30 22.91 14.00
CA ASP A 279 -0.33 23.40 12.78
C ASP A 279 0.33 24.68 12.22
N LYS A 280 1.00 25.48 13.07
CA LYS A 280 1.85 26.60 12.61
C LYS A 280 3.15 26.12 11.98
N LEU A 281 3.80 25.13 12.59
CA LEU A 281 5.05 24.53 12.09
C LEU A 281 4.81 23.73 10.80
N PHE A 282 3.63 23.13 10.68
CA PHE A 282 3.23 22.27 9.58
C PHE A 282 1.91 22.75 8.94
N PRO A 283 1.92 23.86 8.17
CA PRO A 283 0.70 24.47 7.64
C PRO A 283 -0.13 23.55 6.73
N GLU A 284 0.50 22.63 6.00
CA GLU A 284 -0.26 21.69 5.16
C GLU A 284 -1.03 20.67 6.02
N LEU A 285 -0.51 20.30 7.20
CA LEU A 285 -1.24 19.46 8.13
C LEU A 285 -2.53 20.16 8.58
N ALA A 286 -2.44 21.46 8.86
CA ALA A 286 -3.58 22.29 9.21
C ALA A 286 -4.64 22.34 8.09
N LYS A 287 -4.25 22.26 6.81
CA LYS A 287 -5.18 22.29 5.66
C LYS A 287 -5.96 20.98 5.46
N THR A 288 -5.49 19.88 6.05
CA THR A 288 -6.09 18.54 5.92
C THR A 288 -7.58 18.55 6.27
N ARG A 289 -8.39 17.89 5.45
CA ARG A 289 -9.86 17.85 5.57
C ARG A 289 -10.35 17.04 6.78
N ASN A 290 -9.70 15.90 7.05
CA ASN A 290 -10.08 14.97 8.10
C ASN A 290 -8.84 14.59 8.95
N ARG A 291 -8.90 14.83 10.27
CA ARG A 291 -7.81 14.49 11.21
C ARG A 291 -8.29 13.53 12.29
N ILE A 292 -7.61 12.41 12.44
CA ILE A 292 -7.91 11.38 13.43
C ILE A 292 -6.72 11.36 14.39
N LEU A 293 -6.92 11.91 15.60
CA LEU A 293 -5.91 11.90 16.64
C LEU A 293 -6.01 10.58 17.40
N VAL A 294 -4.95 9.77 17.37
CA VAL A 294 -4.86 8.52 18.12
C VAL A 294 -4.03 8.80 19.38
N THR A 295 -4.49 8.40 20.55
CA THR A 295 -3.78 8.71 21.81
C THR A 295 -4.04 7.66 22.89
N VAL A 296 -3.09 7.46 23.81
CA VAL A 296 -3.25 6.57 24.97
C VAL A 296 -4.19 7.11 26.06
N GLY A 297 -4.75 8.31 25.85
CA GLY A 297 -5.75 8.85 26.78
C GLY A 297 -5.17 9.24 28.13
N HIS A 298 -3.89 9.58 28.19
CA HIS A 298 -3.27 10.17 29.35
C HIS A 298 -4.01 11.47 29.70
N ARG A 299 -5.05 11.37 30.53
CA ARG A 299 -5.42 12.41 31.51
C ARG A 299 -4.32 12.50 32.57
N ARG A 300 -3.04 12.41 32.17
CA ARG A 300 -1.93 12.44 33.11
C ARG A 300 -1.98 13.79 33.80
N SER A 301 -1.94 13.70 35.11
CA SER A 301 -1.87 14.70 36.16
C SER A 301 -0.79 15.79 36.00
N GLY A 302 -0.19 15.95 34.81
CA GLY A 302 0.91 16.88 34.54
C GLY A 302 0.51 18.18 33.83
N ASP A 303 -0.52 18.19 32.97
CA ASP A 303 -0.93 19.43 32.26
C ASP A 303 -2.37 19.38 31.71
N PRO A 304 -3.39 19.58 32.56
CA PRO A 304 -4.80 19.69 32.14
C PRO A 304 -5.05 20.85 31.17
N ASP A 305 -4.22 21.89 31.24
CA ASP A 305 -4.41 23.12 30.47
C ASP A 305 -4.04 22.91 29.00
N SER A 306 -2.96 22.19 28.70
CA SER A 306 -2.59 21.81 27.33
C SER A 306 -3.64 20.93 26.65
N TRP A 307 -4.20 19.94 27.35
CA TRP A 307 -5.31 19.15 26.79
C TRP A 307 -6.56 20.00 26.53
N ARG A 308 -6.91 20.89 27.46
CA ARG A 308 -8.04 21.80 27.30
C ARG A 308 -7.85 22.76 26.12
N GLN A 309 -6.62 23.24 25.90
CA GLN A 309 -6.28 24.04 24.73
C GLN A 309 -6.47 23.24 23.44
N ASN A 310 -5.98 22.01 23.39
CA ASN A 310 -6.16 21.11 22.24
C ASN A 310 -7.65 20.82 21.97
N GLU A 311 -8.46 20.56 23.00
CA GLU A 311 -9.90 20.36 22.83
C GLU A 311 -10.61 21.62 22.30
N ASN A 312 -10.27 22.79 22.82
CA ASN A 312 -10.83 24.06 22.35
C ASN A 312 -10.44 24.32 20.89
N TYR A 313 -9.18 24.04 20.53
CA TYR A 313 -8.68 24.15 19.17
C TYR A 313 -9.44 23.22 18.21
N LEU A 314 -9.57 21.94 18.56
CA LEU A 314 -10.30 20.95 17.77
C LEU A 314 -11.78 21.31 17.60
N ARG A 315 -12.41 21.84 18.65
CA ARG A 315 -13.78 22.40 18.57
C ARG A 315 -13.85 23.57 17.60
N GLY A 316 -12.87 24.49 17.63
CA GLY A 316 -12.76 25.60 16.69
C GLY A 316 -12.62 25.12 15.24
N LEU A 317 -11.78 24.09 14.99
CA LEU A 317 -11.65 23.49 13.66
C LEU A 317 -12.97 22.88 13.17
N LYS A 318 -13.75 22.24 14.05
CA LYS A 318 -15.10 21.73 13.70
C LYS A 318 -16.06 22.84 13.30
N GLN A 319 -16.03 23.98 14.00
CA GLN A 319 -16.84 25.15 13.66
C GLN A 319 -16.45 25.76 12.30
N GLN A 320 -15.21 25.57 11.86
CA GLN A 320 -14.71 25.96 10.53
C GLN A 320 -15.00 24.92 9.44
N GLY A 321 -15.77 23.86 9.74
CA GLY A 321 -16.12 22.81 8.78
C GLY A 321 -15.07 21.72 8.60
N LYS A 322 -13.95 21.76 9.33
CA LYS A 322 -12.98 20.65 9.33
C LYS A 322 -13.47 19.52 10.20
N TRP A 323 -13.15 18.29 9.81
CA TRP A 323 -13.51 17.13 10.62
C TRP A 323 -12.33 16.64 11.42
N ASN A 324 -12.58 16.41 12.70
CA ASN A 324 -11.61 15.76 13.56
C ASN A 324 -12.25 14.83 14.58
N LYS A 325 -11.54 13.75 14.89
CA LYS A 325 -11.93 12.72 15.85
C LYS A 325 -10.74 12.36 16.72
N VAL A 326 -10.99 12.13 18.01
CA VAL A 326 -9.99 11.60 18.94
C VAL A 326 -10.34 10.15 19.23
N LEU A 327 -9.38 9.25 19.04
CA LEU A 327 -9.45 7.83 19.32
C LEU A 327 -8.48 7.48 20.44
N TYR A 328 -8.91 6.57 21.31
CA TYR A 328 -8.12 6.11 22.44
C TYR A 328 -7.55 4.73 22.17
N LYS A 329 -6.23 4.57 22.35
CA LYS A 329 -5.52 3.28 22.32
C LYS A 329 -5.95 2.48 23.57
N PRO A 330 -6.13 1.14 23.49
CA PRO A 330 -5.92 0.30 22.32
C PRO A 330 -7.13 0.30 21.35
N SER A 331 -6.97 -0.28 20.16
CA SER A 331 -8.06 -0.47 19.17
C SER A 331 -8.31 -1.95 18.91
N SER A 332 -9.55 -2.41 18.72
CA SER A 332 -9.87 -3.84 18.50
C SER A 332 -9.53 -4.37 17.08
N GLY A 333 -8.52 -3.79 16.43
CA GLY A 333 -8.09 -4.14 15.07
C GLY A 333 -8.46 -3.09 14.01
N ILE A 334 -8.25 -3.45 12.74
CA ILE A 334 -8.33 -2.53 11.60
C ILE A 334 -9.76 -2.06 11.36
N PHE A 335 -10.75 -2.96 11.52
CA PHE A 335 -12.16 -2.62 11.36
C PHE A 335 -12.65 -1.68 12.47
N ASP A 336 -12.23 -1.93 13.71
CA ASP A 336 -12.58 -1.09 14.86
C ASP A 336 -11.99 0.32 14.72
N LEU A 337 -10.71 0.41 14.33
CA LEU A 337 -10.05 1.68 14.04
C LEU A 337 -10.84 2.50 13.01
N TRP A 338 -11.27 1.86 11.92
CA TRP A 338 -12.03 2.52 10.86
C TRP A 338 -13.44 2.93 11.30
N ASP A 339 -14.13 2.09 12.08
CA ASP A 339 -15.47 2.40 12.57
C ASP A 339 -15.46 3.52 13.63
N ARG A 340 -14.59 3.41 14.65
CA ARG A 340 -14.46 4.42 15.73
C ARG A 340 -14.02 5.78 15.22
N SER A 341 -13.27 5.82 14.10
CA SER A 341 -12.91 7.06 13.40
C SER A 341 -14.11 7.79 12.75
N ASP A 342 -15.29 7.16 12.76
CA ASP A 342 -16.51 7.58 12.07
C ASP A 342 -16.39 7.61 10.54
N LEU A 343 -15.27 7.16 9.97
CA LEU A 343 -15.03 7.16 8.53
C LEU A 343 -15.97 6.21 7.78
N LEU A 344 -16.37 5.09 8.40
CA LEU A 344 -17.38 4.19 7.83
C LEU A 344 -18.72 4.91 7.58
N ARG A 345 -19.10 5.86 8.44
CA ARG A 345 -20.33 6.64 8.31
C ARG A 345 -20.14 7.88 7.43
N LYS A 346 -18.97 8.52 7.55
CA LYS A 346 -18.69 9.79 6.90
C LYS A 346 -18.38 9.64 5.42
N LEU A 347 -17.60 8.63 5.07
CA LEU A 347 -17.21 8.38 3.69
C LEU A 347 -18.23 7.48 3.01
N GLY A 348 -18.37 7.68 1.71
CA GLY A 348 -19.08 6.76 0.86
C GLY A 348 -19.55 7.42 -0.41
N HIS A 349 -19.62 6.63 -1.47
CA HIS A 349 -20.11 7.07 -2.77
C HIS A 349 -20.80 5.90 -3.47
N GLY A 350 -21.95 6.17 -4.09
CA GLY A 350 -22.80 5.10 -4.63
C GLY A 350 -23.13 4.06 -3.56
N GLY A 351 -22.72 2.79 -3.78
CA GLY A 351 -22.88 1.68 -2.83
C GLY A 351 -21.65 1.37 -1.96
N TYR A 352 -20.58 2.17 -2.04
CA TYR A 352 -19.31 1.92 -1.36
C TYR A 352 -19.19 2.70 -0.04
N LYS A 353 -19.88 2.22 0.99
CA LYS A 353 -19.83 2.83 2.34
C LYS A 353 -18.41 2.77 2.93
N GLY A 354 -17.95 3.86 3.54
CA GLY A 354 -16.66 3.93 4.23
C GLY A 354 -15.43 4.02 3.31
N LYS A 355 -15.62 4.32 2.02
CA LYS A 355 -14.54 4.41 1.03
C LYS A 355 -14.50 5.81 0.36
N PRO A 356 -13.30 6.34 0.01
CA PRO A 356 -13.15 7.65 -0.64
C PRO A 356 -13.73 7.66 -2.05
N GLU A 357 -13.96 8.85 -2.60
CA GLU A 357 -14.61 8.97 -3.90
C GLU A 357 -13.77 8.34 -5.02
N GLY A 358 -14.41 7.47 -5.81
CA GLY A 358 -13.79 6.82 -6.96
C GLY A 358 -13.06 5.51 -6.63
N TYR A 359 -12.87 5.16 -5.35
CA TYR A 359 -12.38 3.83 -4.98
C TYR A 359 -13.52 2.81 -4.92
N LYS A 360 -13.59 1.93 -5.92
CA LYS A 360 -14.63 0.90 -6.04
C LYS A 360 -14.07 -0.49 -5.70
N TRP A 361 -14.42 -1.01 -4.53
CA TRP A 361 -14.08 -2.38 -4.14
C TRP A 361 -15.11 -2.99 -3.16
N PRO A 362 -15.52 -4.26 -3.31
CA PRO A 362 -15.19 -5.18 -4.42
C PRO A 362 -15.78 -4.70 -5.77
N PRO A 363 -15.30 -5.19 -6.92
CA PRO A 363 -15.79 -4.76 -8.22
C PRO A 363 -17.28 -5.05 -8.40
N GLU A 364 -17.96 -4.17 -9.14
CA GLU A 364 -19.37 -4.34 -9.49
C GLU A 364 -19.56 -5.61 -10.33
N LYS A 365 -20.77 -6.19 -10.28
CA LYS A 365 -21.05 -7.39 -11.08
C LYS A 365 -20.85 -7.08 -12.57
N PRO A 366 -20.21 -8.00 -13.33
CA PRO A 366 -20.18 -7.86 -14.78
C PRO A 366 -21.62 -7.76 -15.31
N GLY A 367 -21.88 -6.76 -16.16
CA GLY A 367 -23.19 -6.58 -16.79
C GLY A 367 -23.57 -7.76 -17.71
N PRO A 368 -24.85 -7.90 -18.09
CA PRO A 368 -25.34 -9.02 -18.91
C PRO A 368 -24.75 -9.09 -20.32
N GLU A 369 -24.11 -8.00 -20.79
CA GLU A 369 -23.52 -7.88 -22.13
C GLU A 369 -22.04 -8.30 -22.20
N VAL A 370 -21.50 -9.03 -21.21
CA VAL A 370 -20.13 -9.55 -21.31
C VAL A 370 -20.12 -10.66 -22.38
N PRO A 371 -19.43 -10.47 -23.53
CA PRO A 371 -19.30 -11.51 -24.52
C PRO A 371 -18.58 -12.72 -23.90
N SER A 372 -18.82 -13.89 -24.46
CA SER A 372 -18.35 -15.20 -23.98
C SER A 372 -16.83 -15.43 -24.00
N GLY A 373 -16.01 -14.38 -23.88
CA GLY A 373 -14.55 -14.41 -23.95
C GLY A 373 -13.89 -14.01 -22.64
N GLY A 374 -13.30 -15.00 -21.94
CA GLY A 374 -12.32 -14.82 -20.86
C GLY A 374 -12.87 -14.88 -19.42
N HIS A 375 -12.91 -16.07 -18.82
CA HIS A 375 -13.19 -16.28 -17.39
C HIS A 375 -11.98 -16.01 -16.47
N SER A 376 -11.06 -15.13 -16.87
CA SER A 376 -9.80 -14.94 -16.14
C SER A 376 -9.28 -13.51 -16.30
N ALA A 377 -8.48 -13.07 -15.33
CA ALA A 377 -7.71 -11.82 -15.45
C ALA A 377 -6.69 -11.91 -16.61
N PRO A 378 -6.28 -10.78 -17.20
CA PRO A 378 -5.21 -10.74 -18.19
C PRO A 378 -3.97 -11.51 -17.72
N GLY A 379 -3.37 -12.31 -18.61
CA GLY A 379 -2.29 -13.25 -18.23
C GLY A 379 -1.11 -12.59 -17.51
N ARG A 380 -0.73 -11.36 -17.89
CA ARG A 380 0.36 -10.63 -17.22
C ARG A 380 -0.04 -10.16 -15.80
N LEU A 381 -1.30 -9.79 -15.58
CA LEU A 381 -1.80 -9.47 -14.23
C LEU A 381 -1.86 -10.72 -13.35
N LEU A 382 -2.23 -11.87 -13.93
CA LEU A 382 -2.17 -13.15 -13.21
C LEU A 382 -0.73 -13.52 -12.82
N VAL A 383 0.26 -13.26 -13.67
CA VAL A 383 1.68 -13.47 -13.35
C VAL A 383 2.13 -12.57 -12.20
N ILE A 384 1.78 -11.27 -12.23
CA ILE A 384 2.06 -10.34 -11.13
C ILE A 384 1.39 -10.82 -9.83
N ALA A 385 0.11 -11.17 -9.88
CA ALA A 385 -0.65 -11.61 -8.72
C ALA A 385 -0.05 -12.89 -8.10
N LYS A 386 0.38 -13.86 -8.91
CA LYS A 386 1.05 -15.08 -8.41
C LYS A 386 2.40 -14.76 -7.74
N CYS A 387 3.16 -13.81 -8.28
CA CYS A 387 4.39 -13.34 -7.64
C CYS A 387 4.08 -12.75 -6.26
N LEU A 388 3.10 -11.86 -6.16
CA LEU A 388 2.67 -11.24 -4.89
C LEU A 388 2.15 -12.27 -3.88
N ILE A 389 1.33 -13.23 -4.32
CA ILE A 389 0.80 -14.34 -3.48
C ILE A 389 1.95 -15.17 -2.92
N GLY A 390 2.86 -15.68 -3.76
CA GLY A 390 3.96 -16.52 -3.28
C GLY A 390 4.91 -15.80 -2.33
N ARG A 391 5.04 -14.47 -2.45
CA ARG A 391 5.80 -13.64 -1.50
C ARG A 391 5.03 -13.42 -0.20
N SER A 392 3.73 -13.21 -0.29
CA SER A 392 2.82 -13.06 0.85
C SER A 392 2.77 -14.33 1.72
N GLU A 393 2.74 -15.51 1.10
CA GLU A 393 2.82 -16.82 1.79
C GLU A 393 4.09 -16.94 2.62
N LYS A 394 5.26 -16.64 2.03
CA LYS A 394 6.54 -16.65 2.76
C LYS A 394 6.54 -15.68 3.94
N ILE A 395 5.95 -14.49 3.76
CA ILE A 395 5.86 -13.50 4.84
C ILE A 395 4.94 -14.01 5.96
N LEU A 396 3.82 -14.65 5.65
CA LEU A 396 2.92 -15.22 6.66
C LEU A 396 3.64 -16.24 7.55
N GLU A 397 4.50 -17.07 6.97
CA GLU A 397 5.28 -18.08 7.72
C GLU A 397 6.38 -17.49 8.60
N GLN A 398 6.89 -16.29 8.27
CA GLN A 398 8.12 -15.75 8.84
C GLN A 398 7.94 -14.47 9.65
N ALA A 399 6.86 -13.70 9.42
CA ALA A 399 6.66 -12.40 10.01
C ALA A 399 6.67 -12.46 11.54
N GLN A 400 7.49 -11.61 12.16
CA GLN A 400 7.63 -11.50 13.62
C GLN A 400 7.20 -10.12 14.12
N SER A 401 6.77 -9.23 13.22
CA SER A 401 6.41 -7.86 13.55
C SER A 401 5.18 -7.39 12.76
N VAL A 402 4.47 -6.42 13.32
CA VAL A 402 3.31 -5.79 12.67
C VAL A 402 3.65 -5.22 11.30
N PRO A 403 4.77 -4.48 11.09
CA PRO A 403 5.12 -3.98 9.76
C PRO A 403 5.36 -5.08 8.72
N GLU A 404 5.84 -6.26 9.11
CA GLU A 404 6.02 -7.41 8.22
C GLU A 404 4.70 -8.07 7.86
N ALA A 405 3.84 -8.33 8.85
CA ALA A 405 2.51 -8.87 8.60
C ALA A 405 1.67 -7.93 7.71
N VAL A 406 1.70 -6.62 8.00
CA VAL A 406 1.09 -5.57 7.17
C VAL A 406 1.65 -5.59 5.74
N HIS A 407 2.95 -5.72 5.57
CA HIS A 407 3.57 -5.83 4.25
C HIS A 407 3.01 -7.01 3.47
N GLY A 408 2.98 -8.21 4.08
CA GLY A 408 2.37 -9.38 3.46
C GLY A 408 0.89 -9.14 3.09
N ALA A 409 0.13 -8.49 3.97
CA ALA A 409 -1.28 -8.17 3.74
C ALA A 409 -1.48 -7.19 2.57
N VAL A 410 -0.56 -6.25 2.35
CA VAL A 410 -0.56 -5.37 1.16
C VAL A 410 -0.33 -6.19 -0.10
N LEU A 411 0.63 -7.11 -0.11
CA LEU A 411 0.90 -7.94 -1.30
C LEU A 411 -0.34 -8.78 -1.68
N ALA A 412 -0.97 -9.42 -0.69
CA ALA A 412 -2.19 -10.19 -0.91
C ALA A 412 -3.37 -9.32 -1.38
N LEU A 413 -3.55 -8.14 -0.79
CA LEU A 413 -4.57 -7.17 -1.22
C LEU A 413 -4.35 -6.73 -2.67
N GLU A 414 -3.14 -6.32 -3.03
CA GLU A 414 -2.85 -5.89 -4.40
C GLU A 414 -3.02 -7.03 -5.40
N ALA A 415 -2.59 -8.26 -5.06
CA ALA A 415 -2.83 -9.45 -5.87
C ALA A 415 -4.33 -9.67 -6.13
N GLN A 416 -5.14 -9.57 -5.08
CA GLN A 416 -6.60 -9.70 -5.19
C GLN A 416 -7.18 -8.63 -6.12
N GLU A 417 -6.75 -7.38 -5.96
CA GLU A 417 -7.18 -6.24 -6.77
C GLU A 417 -6.81 -6.41 -8.26
N TYR A 418 -5.60 -6.88 -8.57
CA TYR A 418 -5.16 -7.14 -9.95
C TYR A 418 -5.91 -8.28 -10.62
N LEU A 419 -6.46 -9.22 -9.86
CA LEU A 419 -7.27 -10.32 -10.39
C LEU A 419 -8.72 -9.91 -10.64
N GLY A 420 -9.21 -8.83 -10.02
CA GLY A 420 -10.57 -8.33 -10.26
C GLY A 420 -11.67 -9.32 -9.97
N ASN A 421 -11.42 -10.27 -9.07
CA ASN A 421 -12.27 -11.42 -8.78
C ASN A 421 -12.49 -12.40 -9.96
N ARG A 422 -11.84 -12.19 -11.12
CA ARG A 422 -12.07 -12.97 -12.36
C ARG A 422 -11.45 -14.36 -12.37
N THR A 423 -10.33 -14.55 -11.68
CA THR A 423 -9.62 -15.84 -11.60
C THR A 423 -9.92 -16.46 -10.23
N PRO A 424 -11.08 -17.12 -10.07
CA PRO A 424 -11.71 -17.25 -8.77
C PRO A 424 -10.88 -18.02 -7.75
N THR A 425 -10.22 -19.11 -8.13
CA THR A 425 -9.35 -19.86 -7.21
C THR A 425 -8.20 -19.02 -6.68
N THR A 426 -7.47 -18.35 -7.58
CA THR A 426 -6.34 -17.48 -7.19
C THR A 426 -6.82 -16.22 -6.45
N SER A 427 -8.01 -15.71 -6.75
CA SER A 427 -8.62 -14.61 -5.99
C SER A 427 -9.01 -15.03 -4.57
N LEU A 428 -9.47 -16.27 -4.37
CA LEU A 428 -9.75 -16.81 -3.03
C LEU A 428 -8.47 -17.05 -2.23
N GLU A 429 -7.39 -17.51 -2.86
CA GLU A 429 -6.07 -17.63 -2.23
C GLU A 429 -5.56 -16.26 -1.74
N ALA A 430 -5.61 -15.23 -2.60
CA ALA A 430 -5.24 -13.87 -2.21
C ALA A 430 -6.13 -13.30 -1.10
N LEU A 431 -7.45 -13.57 -1.14
CA LEU A 431 -8.39 -13.15 -0.11
C LEU A 431 -8.08 -13.79 1.25
N ALA A 432 -7.81 -15.10 1.26
CA ALA A 432 -7.43 -15.84 2.45
C ALA A 432 -6.18 -15.26 3.10
N LEU A 433 -5.10 -15.13 2.31
CA LEU A 433 -3.81 -14.59 2.76
C LEU A 433 -3.95 -13.18 3.30
N LYS A 434 -4.72 -12.32 2.62
CA LYS A 434 -4.99 -10.95 3.08
C LYS A 434 -5.52 -10.97 4.52
N HIS A 435 -6.55 -11.76 4.79
CA HIS A 435 -7.15 -11.81 6.13
C HIS A 435 -6.28 -12.54 7.16
N GLN A 436 -5.54 -13.58 6.78
CA GLN A 436 -4.59 -14.24 7.69
C GLN A 436 -3.50 -13.28 8.13
N LEU A 437 -2.93 -12.50 7.21
CA LEU A 437 -1.88 -11.51 7.51
C LEU A 437 -2.41 -10.29 8.26
N GLU A 438 -3.66 -9.86 8.00
CA GLU A 438 -4.34 -8.86 8.83
C GLU A 438 -4.52 -9.36 10.27
N VAL A 439 -4.97 -10.60 10.47
CA VAL A 439 -5.12 -11.21 11.80
C VAL A 439 -3.76 -11.36 12.48
N LEU A 440 -2.73 -11.81 11.76
CA LEU A 440 -1.38 -11.89 12.29
C LEU A 440 -0.88 -10.52 12.74
N ALA A 441 -1.09 -9.47 11.93
CA ALA A 441 -0.75 -8.10 12.30
C ALA A 441 -1.50 -7.65 13.57
N GLU A 442 -2.79 -7.96 13.69
CA GLU A 442 -3.59 -7.64 14.89
C GLU A 442 -3.12 -8.41 16.13
N CYS A 443 -2.77 -9.69 15.98
CA CYS A 443 -2.26 -10.55 17.06
C CYS A 443 -0.87 -10.13 17.56
N LEU A 444 0.01 -9.70 16.66
CA LEU A 444 1.34 -9.20 16.99
C LEU A 444 1.31 -7.78 17.58
N PHE A 445 0.18 -7.08 17.47
CA PHE A 445 0.08 -5.69 17.84
C PHE A 445 -0.37 -5.50 19.28
N TYR A 446 0.57 -5.11 20.16
CA TYR A 446 0.27 -4.72 21.54
C TYR A 446 -0.71 -3.53 21.68
N GLY A 447 -0.92 -2.77 20.61
CA GLY A 447 -1.92 -1.70 20.54
C GLY A 447 -3.34 -2.19 20.27
N VAL A 448 -3.56 -3.51 20.18
CA VAL A 448 -4.88 -4.12 19.98
C VAL A 448 -5.48 -4.60 21.31
N GLU A 449 -6.79 -4.35 21.48
CA GLU A 449 -7.54 -4.84 22.64
C GLU A 449 -7.71 -6.37 22.62
N TYR A 450 -7.95 -6.97 23.79
CA TYR A 450 -8.14 -8.41 23.94
C TYR A 450 -9.32 -8.97 23.11
N ASN A 451 -10.31 -8.15 22.76
CA ASN A 451 -11.46 -8.56 21.96
C ASN A 451 -11.35 -7.97 20.55
N MET A 452 -10.98 -8.78 19.57
CA MET A 452 -10.89 -8.36 18.17
C MET A 452 -12.26 -8.39 17.50
N ASN A 453 -12.50 -7.46 16.56
CA ASN A 453 -13.77 -7.42 15.83
C ASN A 453 -13.81 -8.46 14.69
N VAL A 454 -14.02 -9.73 15.04
CA VAL A 454 -14.10 -10.85 14.08
C VAL A 454 -15.38 -10.80 13.24
N ARG A 455 -16.48 -10.27 13.78
CA ARG A 455 -17.77 -10.21 13.07
C ARG A 455 -17.71 -9.35 11.82
N SER A 456 -17.16 -8.13 11.90
CA SER A 456 -16.98 -7.28 10.73
C SER A 456 -16.08 -7.93 9.66
N ARG A 457 -15.11 -8.75 10.10
CA ARG A 457 -14.26 -9.54 9.20
C ARG A 457 -15.07 -10.62 8.47
N PHE A 458 -15.95 -11.36 9.17
CA PHE A 458 -16.83 -12.35 8.53
C PHE A 458 -17.77 -11.72 7.50
N GLU A 459 -18.37 -10.57 7.82
CA GLU A 459 -19.26 -9.85 6.90
C GLU A 459 -18.53 -9.43 5.61
N GLU A 460 -17.27 -9.00 5.71
CA GLU A 460 -16.49 -8.65 4.54
C GLU A 460 -16.04 -9.88 3.74
N ILE A 461 -15.61 -10.96 4.41
CA ILE A 461 -15.26 -12.23 3.75
C ILE A 461 -16.47 -12.73 2.95
N GLU A 462 -17.67 -12.78 3.54
CA GLU A 462 -18.89 -13.19 2.86
C GLU A 462 -19.15 -12.31 1.62
N LYS A 463 -19.03 -10.99 1.77
CA LYS A 463 -19.22 -10.02 0.68
C LYS A 463 -18.24 -10.23 -0.47
N GLU A 464 -16.97 -10.45 -0.17
CA GLU A 464 -15.93 -10.62 -1.19
C GLU A 464 -15.98 -12.02 -1.84
N VAL A 465 -16.20 -13.09 -1.06
CA VAL A 465 -16.45 -14.44 -1.58
C VAL A 465 -17.66 -14.45 -2.51
N LYS A 466 -18.72 -13.69 -2.20
CA LYS A 466 -19.88 -13.53 -3.09
C LYS A 466 -19.53 -12.84 -4.39
N SER A 467 -18.68 -11.80 -4.36
CA SER A 467 -18.22 -11.13 -5.59
C SER A 467 -17.37 -12.07 -6.45
N ILE A 468 -16.46 -12.83 -5.86
CA ILE A 468 -15.68 -13.88 -6.56
C ILE A 468 -16.58 -14.99 -7.08
N GLY A 469 -17.60 -15.36 -6.30
CA GLY A 469 -18.56 -16.41 -6.62
C GLY A 469 -19.30 -16.21 -7.94
N GLU A 470 -19.48 -14.96 -8.38
CA GLU A 470 -20.12 -14.65 -9.66
C GLU A 470 -19.36 -15.25 -10.86
N TRP A 471 -18.06 -15.49 -10.73
CA TRP A 471 -17.23 -16.10 -11.76
C TRP A 471 -17.24 -17.64 -11.75
N PHE A 472 -17.83 -18.27 -10.73
CA PHE A 472 -18.08 -19.72 -10.75
C PHE A 472 -19.30 -20.08 -11.60
N ARG A 473 -19.28 -21.31 -12.12
CA ARG A 473 -20.42 -21.89 -12.86
C ARG A 473 -21.68 -21.84 -11.99
N PRO A 474 -22.84 -21.38 -12.52
CA PRO A 474 -24.06 -21.22 -11.72
C PRO A 474 -24.48 -22.46 -10.92
N LYS A 475 -24.27 -23.66 -11.49
CA LYS A 475 -24.61 -24.94 -10.86
C LYS A 475 -23.80 -25.26 -9.61
N THR A 476 -22.54 -24.83 -9.54
CA THR A 476 -21.63 -25.12 -8.42
C THR A 476 -21.38 -23.90 -7.53
N ARG A 477 -21.77 -22.70 -8.00
CA ARG A 477 -21.51 -21.40 -7.36
C ARG A 477 -21.79 -21.39 -5.86
N LYS A 478 -22.98 -21.81 -5.44
CA LYS A 478 -23.37 -21.79 -4.02
C LYS A 478 -22.43 -22.65 -3.16
N VAL A 479 -22.16 -23.87 -3.61
CA VAL A 479 -21.27 -24.81 -2.90
C VAL A 479 -19.84 -24.30 -2.91
N SER A 480 -19.35 -23.78 -4.04
CA SER A 480 -18.01 -23.19 -4.14
C SER A 480 -17.83 -21.99 -3.21
N MET A 481 -18.83 -21.12 -3.08
CA MET A 481 -18.81 -19.99 -2.15
C MET A 481 -18.77 -20.45 -0.69
N LEU A 482 -19.66 -21.37 -0.30
CA LEU A 482 -19.71 -21.90 1.07
C LEU A 482 -18.39 -22.60 1.44
N ASN A 483 -17.86 -23.45 0.55
CA ASN A 483 -16.57 -24.12 0.78
C ASN A 483 -15.42 -23.11 0.90
N ALA A 484 -15.43 -22.04 0.11
CA ALA A 484 -14.42 -21.00 0.18
C ALA A 484 -14.47 -20.26 1.52
N GLU A 485 -15.66 -19.87 1.97
CA GLU A 485 -15.84 -19.20 3.26
C GLU A 485 -15.44 -20.09 4.43
N VAL A 486 -15.84 -21.36 4.42
CA VAL A 486 -15.44 -22.36 5.43
C VAL A 486 -13.91 -22.47 5.49
N ARG A 487 -13.25 -22.55 4.33
CA ARG A 487 -11.78 -22.66 4.27
C ARG A 487 -11.11 -21.44 4.86
N ILE A 488 -11.49 -20.23 4.43
CA ILE A 488 -10.90 -18.98 4.92
C ILE A 488 -11.10 -18.87 6.43
N VAL A 489 -12.31 -19.09 6.94
CA VAL A 489 -12.60 -18.98 8.38
C VAL A 489 -11.84 -20.06 9.18
N SER A 490 -11.63 -21.25 8.61
CA SER A 490 -10.81 -22.30 9.24
C SER A 490 -9.34 -21.89 9.36
N GLU A 491 -8.80 -21.26 8.32
CA GLU A 491 -7.44 -20.73 8.30
C GLU A 491 -7.27 -19.58 9.32
N LEU A 492 -8.28 -18.73 9.51
CA LEU A 492 -8.29 -17.71 10.57
C LEU A 492 -8.35 -18.32 11.98
N ALA A 493 -9.15 -19.37 12.18
CA ALA A 493 -9.21 -20.06 13.47
C ALA A 493 -7.84 -20.61 13.89
N LEU A 494 -7.06 -21.13 12.93
CA LEU A 494 -5.68 -21.58 13.18
C LEU A 494 -4.77 -20.42 13.57
N GLN A 495 -4.85 -19.29 12.86
CA GLN A 495 -4.05 -18.09 13.18
C GLN A 495 -4.35 -17.55 14.59
N PHE A 496 -5.63 -17.46 14.97
CA PHE A 496 -6.01 -17.05 16.32
C PHE A 496 -5.52 -18.03 17.39
N ARG A 497 -5.66 -19.34 17.13
CA ARG A 497 -5.15 -20.39 18.02
C ARG A 497 -3.64 -20.28 18.25
N GLU A 498 -2.86 -20.10 17.18
CA GLU A 498 -1.40 -19.97 17.26
C GLU A 498 -0.96 -18.77 18.11
N HIS A 499 -1.80 -17.73 18.20
CA HIS A 499 -1.56 -16.51 18.97
C HIS A 499 -2.36 -16.42 20.28
N ASN A 500 -2.94 -17.54 20.74
CA ASN A 500 -3.70 -17.64 21.99
C ASN A 500 -4.90 -16.67 22.08
N GLN A 501 -5.52 -16.33 20.94
CA GLN A 501 -6.75 -15.53 20.87
C GLN A 501 -7.96 -16.49 20.90
N PHE A 502 -8.24 -17.06 22.08
CA PHE A 502 -9.20 -18.16 22.22
C PHE A 502 -10.64 -17.76 21.94
N ASP A 503 -11.04 -16.54 22.32
CA ASP A 503 -12.41 -16.08 22.12
C ASP A 503 -12.71 -15.91 20.63
N GLU A 504 -11.78 -15.32 19.89
CA GLU A 504 -11.80 -15.18 18.43
C GLU A 504 -11.79 -16.55 17.73
N GLU A 505 -10.97 -17.51 18.19
CA GLU A 505 -10.98 -18.89 17.70
C GLU A 505 -12.37 -19.52 17.86
N GLN A 506 -13.01 -19.36 19.02
CA GLN A 506 -14.36 -19.90 19.25
C GLN A 506 -15.41 -19.24 18.34
N GLU A 507 -15.32 -17.93 18.11
CA GLU A 507 -16.20 -17.25 17.15
C GLU A 507 -16.03 -17.81 15.73
N CYS A 508 -14.79 -18.07 15.29
CA CYS A 508 -14.53 -18.74 14.00
C CYS A 508 -15.14 -20.16 13.94
N LEU A 509 -14.95 -20.97 14.98
CA LEU A 509 -15.52 -22.33 15.04
C LEU A 509 -17.05 -22.31 15.02
N ALA A 510 -17.67 -21.33 15.68
CA ALA A 510 -19.11 -21.12 15.65
C ALA A 510 -19.60 -20.79 14.23
N ARG A 511 -18.93 -19.86 13.52
CA ARG A 511 -19.24 -19.51 12.13
C ARG A 511 -19.07 -20.70 11.18
N ILE A 512 -18.00 -21.49 11.32
CA ILE A 512 -17.78 -22.70 10.53
C ILE A 512 -18.95 -23.68 10.67
N ARG A 513 -19.43 -23.92 11.91
CA ARG A 513 -20.59 -24.79 12.16
C ARG A 513 -21.87 -24.26 11.53
N GLU A 514 -22.06 -22.94 11.53
CA GLU A 514 -23.19 -22.30 10.84
C GLU A 514 -23.13 -22.57 9.33
N LEU A 515 -21.97 -22.35 8.70
CA LEU A 515 -21.77 -22.58 7.27
C LEU A 515 -21.97 -24.04 6.86
N TYR A 516 -21.50 -25.00 7.68
CA TYR A 516 -21.73 -26.43 7.43
C TYR A 516 -23.21 -26.84 7.46
N ARG A 517 -24.08 -26.10 8.17
CA ARG A 517 -25.53 -26.37 8.13
C ARG A 517 -26.18 -25.91 6.82
N HIS A 518 -25.49 -25.09 6.04
CA HIS A 518 -25.96 -24.55 4.76
C HIS A 518 -25.36 -25.24 3.53
N LEU A 519 -24.29 -26.03 3.73
CA LEU A 519 -23.74 -26.99 2.78
C LEU A 519 -24.63 -28.23 2.71
#